data_AF-A0A528D849-F1
#
_entry.id   AF-A0A528D849-F1
#
_cell.length_a   1.000
_cell.length_b   1.000
_cell.length_c   1.000
_cell.angle_alpha   90.00
_cell.angle_beta   90.00
_cell.angle_gamma   90.00
#
_symmetry.space_group_name_H-M   'P 1'
#
loop_
_entity.id
_entity.type
_entity.pdbx_description
1 polymer ?
#
loop_
_entity_poly.entity_id
_entity_poly.type
_entity_poly.pdbx_seq_one_letter_code
_entity_poly.pdbx_strand_id
1 'polypeptide(L)'
;NHCPYVKAVISRIVRDAGDLRAEGIGFVAINSNDADAYPDDSFDNMKLFARANAFTFPYLYDESQAVARAYGAVCTPDFFGLNSALTLQYRG
;
A
#
# COMPACT_ATOMS: atom_id res chain seq x y z
N ASN A 1 5.55 7.64 5.63
CA ASN A 1 4.53 6.77 6.24
C ASN A 1 4.67 6.87 7.74
N HIS A 2 3.69 7.41 8.46
CA HIS A 2 3.80 7.56 9.92
C HIS A 2 3.42 6.27 10.68
N CYS A 3 2.59 5.40 10.10
CA CYS A 3 1.95 4.28 10.78
C CYS A 3 2.99 3.28 11.35
N PRO A 4 2.98 3.01 12.67
CA PRO A 4 3.92 2.08 13.28
C PRO A 4 3.69 0.63 12.83
N TYR A 5 2.44 0.24 12.56
CA TYR A 5 2.11 -1.10 12.09
C TYR A 5 2.69 -1.36 10.70
N VAL A 6 2.54 -0.42 9.77
CA VAL A 6 3.16 -0.51 8.43
C VAL A 6 4.67 -0.57 8.55
N LYS A 7 5.29 0.31 9.34
CA LYS A 7 6.75 0.30 9.58
C LYS A 7 7.24 -1.06 10.09
N ALA A 8 6.48 -1.73 10.97
CA ALA A 8 6.85 -3.02 11.54
C ALA A 8 6.75 -4.20 10.55
N VAL A 9 5.96 -4.10 9.48
CA VAL A 9 5.77 -5.18 8.51
C VAL A 9 6.37 -4.89 7.12
N ILE A 10 6.88 -3.69 6.88
CA ILE A 10 7.20 -3.27 5.51
C ILE A 10 8.23 -4.13 4.79
N SER A 11 9.24 -4.62 5.50
CA SER A 11 10.23 -5.54 4.93
C SER A 11 9.61 -6.86 4.45
N ARG A 12 8.60 -7.36 5.18
CA ARG A 12 7.83 -8.56 4.79
C ARG A 12 6.96 -8.28 3.58
N ILE A 13 6.26 -7.14 3.54
CA ILE A 13 5.46 -6.70 2.39
C ILE A 13 6.34 -6.63 1.13
N VAL A 14 7.55 -6.06 1.22
CA VAL A 14 8.45 -5.93 0.07
C VAL A 14 8.94 -7.28 -0.43
N ARG A 15 9.28 -8.20 0.47
CA ARG A 15 9.60 -9.60 0.12
C ARG A 15 8.41 -10.27 -0.58
N ASP A 16 7.24 -10.22 0.04
CA ASP A 16 6.04 -10.93 -0.44
C ASP A 16 5.58 -10.39 -1.79
N ALA A 17 5.68 -9.09 -2.04
CA ALA A 17 5.42 -8.51 -3.36
C ALA A 17 6.40 -9.01 -4.43
N GLY A 18 7.65 -9.31 -4.05
CA GLY A 18 8.63 -9.96 -4.93
C GLY A 18 8.24 -11.39 -5.28
N ASP A 19 7.84 -12.18 -4.28
CA ASP A 19 7.39 -13.56 -4.44
C ASP A 19 6.10 -13.62 -5.30
N LEU A 20 5.12 -12.76 -5.01
CA LEU A 20 3.89 -12.64 -5.79
C LEU A 20 4.16 -12.28 -7.26
N ARG A 21 5.12 -11.38 -7.52
CA ARG A 21 5.51 -11.04 -8.90
C ARG A 21 6.09 -12.25 -9.63
N ALA A 22 6.87 -13.10 -8.95
CA ALA A 22 7.43 -14.31 -9.55
C ALA A 22 6.33 -15.33 -9.94
N GLU A 23 5.21 -15.33 -9.21
CA GLU A 23 4.01 -16.12 -9.50
C GLU A 23 3.06 -15.43 -10.51
N GLY A 24 3.45 -14.29 -11.08
CA GLY A 24 2.64 -13.55 -12.06
C GLY A 24 1.50 -12.73 -11.45
N ILE A 25 1.52 -12.50 -10.13
CA ILE A 25 0.51 -11.71 -9.41
C ILE A 25 0.96 -10.25 -9.31
N GLY A 26 0.07 -9.33 -9.73
CA GLY A 26 0.29 -7.89 -9.59
C GLY A 26 0.15 -7.42 -8.14
N PHE A 27 0.96 -6.44 -7.75
CA PHE A 27 0.91 -5.82 -6.42
C PHE A 27 0.95 -4.30 -6.54
N VAL A 28 0.13 -3.61 -5.75
CA VAL A 28 0.11 -2.14 -5.65
C VAL A 28 -0.13 -1.73 -4.20
N ALA A 29 0.57 -0.71 -3.74
CA ALA A 29 0.30 -0.05 -2.47
C ALA A 29 -0.35 1.31 -2.73
N ILE A 30 -1.32 1.71 -1.92
CA ILE A 30 -2.01 3.00 -2.02
C ILE A 30 -1.97 3.66 -0.64
N ASN A 31 -1.47 4.90 -0.58
CA ASN A 31 -1.56 5.74 0.59
C ASN A 31 -2.72 6.72 0.42
N SER A 32 -3.68 6.69 1.34
CA SER A 32 -4.84 7.60 1.35
C SER A 32 -4.88 8.48 2.61
N ASN A 33 -3.78 8.52 3.36
CA ASN A 33 -3.72 9.33 4.58
C ASN A 33 -3.67 10.82 4.21
N ASP A 34 -4.32 11.63 5.05
CA ASP A 34 -4.31 13.08 4.93
C ASP A 34 -2.91 13.62 5.28
N ALA A 35 -2.25 14.23 4.29
CA ALA A 35 -0.89 14.75 4.43
C ALA A 35 -0.83 16.06 5.22
N ASP A 36 -1.93 16.81 5.32
CA ASP A 36 -1.99 18.03 6.13
C ASP A 36 -2.02 17.67 7.62
N ALA A 37 -2.79 16.64 7.96
CA ALA A 37 -2.81 16.09 9.32
C ALA A 37 -1.54 15.30 9.67
N TYR A 38 -0.99 14.56 8.69
CA TYR A 38 0.19 13.72 8.87
C TYR A 38 1.25 13.99 7.78
N PRO A 39 2.13 14.98 7.96
CA PRO A 39 3.13 15.37 6.95
C PRO A 39 4.08 14.23 6.51
N ASP A 40 4.32 13.26 7.38
CA ASP A 40 5.07 12.03 7.12
C ASP A 40 4.45 11.17 5.99
N ASP A 41 3.18 11.37 5.65
CA ASP A 41 2.45 10.68 4.59
C ASP A 41 2.33 11.47 3.30
N SER A 42 2.89 12.68 3.25
CA SER A 42 2.97 13.46 2.02
C SER A 42 3.62 12.69 0.88
N PHE A 43 3.27 13.06 -0.35
CA PHE A 43 3.78 12.40 -1.55
C PHE A 43 5.32 12.37 -1.64
N ASP A 44 5.99 13.42 -1.18
CA ASP A 44 7.46 13.45 -1.17
C ASP A 44 8.05 12.50 -0.13
N ASN A 45 7.47 12.44 1.08
CA ASN A 45 7.87 11.46 2.08
C ASN A 45 7.54 10.01 1.66
N MET A 46 6.50 9.80 0.86
CA MET A 46 6.21 8.50 0.26
C MET A 46 7.32 8.05 -0.70
N LYS A 47 7.85 8.94 -1.55
CA LYS A 47 8.97 8.62 -2.44
C LYS A 47 10.21 8.23 -1.64
N LEU A 48 10.52 8.98 -0.59
CA LEU A 48 11.65 8.68 0.30
C LEU A 48 11.46 7.31 0.97
N PHE A 49 10.27 7.05 1.51
CA PHE A 49 9.94 5.78 2.17
C PHE A 49 10.05 4.58 1.21
N ALA A 50 9.52 4.71 -0.01
CA ALA A 50 9.60 3.66 -1.03
C ALA A 50 11.04 3.35 -1.45
N ARG A 51 11.87 4.38 -1.64
CA ARG A 51 13.31 4.22 -1.95
C ARG A 51 14.05 3.54 -0.80
N ALA A 52 13.84 4.00 0.44
CA ALA A 52 14.51 3.47 1.62
C ALA A 52 14.17 1.99 1.88
N ASN A 53 12.97 1.55 1.50
CA ASN A 53 12.51 0.18 1.68
C ASN A 53 12.55 -0.64 0.38
N ALA A 54 13.20 -0.14 -0.68
CA ALA A 54 13.38 -0.83 -1.96
C ALA A 54 12.09 -1.38 -2.57
N PHE A 55 11.03 -0.56 -2.62
CA PHE A 55 9.77 -0.98 -3.24
C PHE A 55 9.98 -1.34 -4.71
N THR A 56 9.46 -2.50 -5.10
CA THR A 56 9.53 -3.00 -6.49
C THR A 56 8.16 -3.05 -7.17
N PHE A 57 7.21 -2.32 -6.60
CA PHE A 57 5.81 -2.21 -7.01
C PHE A 57 5.35 -0.75 -6.92
N PRO A 58 4.28 -0.35 -7.63
CA PRO A 58 3.77 1.01 -7.55
C PRO A 58 3.28 1.36 -6.13
N TYR A 59 3.64 2.56 -5.68
CA TYR A 59 3.13 3.17 -4.45
C TYR A 59 2.39 4.46 -4.80
N LEU A 60 1.07 4.37 -4.85
CA LEU A 60 0.18 5.42 -5.33
C LEU A 60 -0.32 6.29 -4.19
N TYR A 61 -0.64 7.54 -4.50
CA TYR A 61 -1.22 8.49 -3.55
C TYR A 61 -2.68 8.78 -3.95
N ASP A 62 -3.61 8.52 -3.05
CA ASP A 62 -5.03 8.83 -3.19
C ASP A 62 -5.38 10.04 -2.30
N GLU A 63 -5.02 11.23 -2.79
CA GLU A 63 -5.26 12.51 -2.11
C GLU A 63 -6.74 12.73 -1.78
N SER A 64 -7.63 12.31 -2.69
CA SER A 64 -9.09 12.47 -2.55
C SER A 64 -9.73 11.50 -1.56
N GLN A 65 -9.01 10.43 -1.19
CA GLN A 65 -9.49 9.26 -0.44
C GLN A 65 -10.64 8.51 -1.13
N ALA A 66 -10.88 8.74 -2.42
CA ALA A 66 -11.99 8.13 -3.14
C ALA A 66 -11.78 6.64 -3.35
N VAL A 67 -10.54 6.20 -3.57
CA VAL A 67 -10.19 4.78 -3.73
C VAL A 67 -10.31 4.07 -2.39
N ALA A 68 -9.80 4.66 -1.31
CA ALA A 68 -9.98 4.10 0.03
C ALA A 68 -11.45 3.88 0.38
N ARG A 69 -12.32 4.88 0.11
CA ARG A 69 -13.77 4.76 0.33
C ARG A 69 -14.41 3.69 -0.55
N ALA A 70 -14.03 3.61 -1.84
CA ALA A 70 -14.56 2.63 -2.77
C ALA A 70 -14.19 1.18 -2.37
N TYR A 71 -12.98 0.97 -1.84
CA TYR A 71 -12.52 -0.32 -1.32
C TYR A 71 -13.01 -0.61 0.10
N GLY A 72 -13.59 0.39 0.78
CA GLY A 72 -13.97 0.29 2.19
C GLY A 72 -12.77 0.08 3.11
N ALA A 73 -11.61 0.64 2.77
CA ALA A 73 -10.39 0.56 3.57
C ALA A 73 -10.54 1.37 4.87
N VAL A 74 -10.18 0.79 6.00
CA VAL A 74 -10.42 1.40 7.34
C VAL A 74 -9.16 1.55 8.19
N CYS A 75 -8.07 0.86 7.83
CA CYS A 75 -6.81 0.91 8.57
C CYS A 75 -5.60 0.77 7.65
N THR A 76 -4.41 0.92 8.22
CA THR A 76 -3.15 0.67 7.53
C THR A 76 -2.27 -0.29 8.36
N PRO A 77 -1.77 -1.40 7.80
CA PRO A 77 -2.12 -1.94 6.48
C PRO A 77 -3.53 -2.58 6.45
N ASP A 78 -4.18 -2.56 5.28
CA ASP A 78 -5.43 -3.28 4.96
C ASP A 78 -5.20 -3.94 3.58
N PHE A 79 -5.28 -5.27 3.50
CA PHE A 79 -4.91 -6.03 2.31
C PHE A 79 -6.14 -6.53 1.56
N PHE A 80 -6.07 -6.50 0.22
CA PHE A 80 -7.14 -6.96 -0.67
C PHE A 80 -6.54 -7.88 -1.75
N GLY A 81 -6.92 -9.15 -1.76
CA GLY A 81 -6.52 -10.13 -2.76
C GLY A 81 -7.63 -10.33 -3.79
N LEU A 82 -7.34 -10.06 -5.06
CA LEU A 82 -8.28 -10.19 -6.18
C LEU A 82 -7.87 -11.36 -7.09
N ASN A 83 -8.85 -12.07 -7.67
CA ASN A 83 -8.60 -13.05 -8.72
C ASN A 83 -8.41 -12.37 -10.11
N SER A 84 -8.23 -13.17 -11.16
CA SER A 84 -8.09 -12.69 -12.54
C SER A 84 -9.32 -11.97 -13.11
N ALA A 85 -10.50 -12.17 -12.51
CA ALA A 85 -11.72 -11.44 -12.83
C ALA A 85 -11.94 -10.20 -11.94
N LEU A 86 -10.88 -9.76 -11.23
CA LEU A 86 -10.90 -8.62 -10.30
C LEU A 86 -11.93 -8.75 -9.16
N THR A 87 -12.30 -9.97 -8.81
CA THR A 87 -13.23 -10.25 -7.70
C THR A 87 -12.47 -10.52 -6.41
N LEU A 88 -12.93 -9.94 -5.30
CA LEU A 88 -12.32 -10.09 -3.97
C LEU A 88 -12.34 -11.57 -3.53
N GLN A 89 -11.17 -12.12 -3.25
CA GLN A 89 -10.98 -13.48 -2.72
C GLN A 89 -10.41 -13.46 -1.29
N TYR A 90 -9.72 -12.39 -0.91
CA TYR A 90 -9.14 -12.25 0.42
C TYR A 90 -9.19 -10.81 0.89
N ARG A 91 -9.47 -10.60 2.18
CA ARG A 91 -9.29 -9.34 2.89
C ARG A 91 -8.76 -9.61 4.30
N GLY A 92 -7.79 -8.83 4.77
CA GLY A 92 -7.24 -8.94 6.12
C GLY A 92 -6.05 -8.02 6.36
#